data_AF-L7K0E8-F1
#
_entry.id   AF-L7K0E8-F1
#
_cell.length_a   1.000
_cell.length_b   1.000
_cell.length_c   1.000
_cell.angle_alpha   90.00
_cell.angle_beta   90.00
_cell.angle_gamma   90.00
#
_symmetry.space_group_name_H-M   'P 1'
#
loop_
_entity.id
_entity.type
_entity.pdbx_description
1 polymer ?
#
loop_
_entity_poly.entity_id
_entity_poly.type
_entity_poly.pdbx_seq_one_letter_code
_entity_poly.pdbx_strand_id
1 'polypeptide(L)'
;VIKPSIIVVQYKNLKVLRVEAEFLHNMRSLSVLMPCLEVLEIQYSPSVKDNSRISVEKIRIRELLIRCDGFDRVHRHKIISKKNEMIGFMNELKFYIAFESLECIAFTYSKTSILFDPKTLQIIK
;
A
#
# COMPACT_ATOMS: atom_id res chain seq x y z
N VAL A 1 -6.40 28.36 31.51
CA VAL A 1 -6.32 26.94 31.12
C VAL A 1 -5.40 26.83 29.92
N ILE A 2 -4.20 26.27 30.07
CA ILE A 2 -3.27 26.06 28.94
C ILE A 2 -3.73 24.78 28.23
N LYS A 3 -4.12 24.89 26.94
CA LYS A 3 -4.37 23.71 26.12
C LYS A 3 -3.02 23.15 25.66
N PRO A 4 -2.76 21.85 25.80
CA PRO A 4 -1.56 21.25 25.23
C PRO A 4 -1.63 21.35 23.70
N SER A 5 -0.63 22.00 23.12
CA SER A 5 -0.41 22.03 21.67
C SER A 5 0.31 20.76 21.28
N ILE A 6 -0.37 19.85 20.56
CA ILE A 6 0.32 18.70 19.96
C ILE A 6 0.97 19.21 18.67
N ILE A 7 2.30 19.39 18.70
CA ILE A 7 3.06 19.70 17.49
C ILE A 7 3.32 18.39 16.77
N VAL A 8 2.60 18.16 15.68
CA VAL A 8 2.85 17.01 14.79
C VAL A 8 3.91 17.42 13.78
N VAL A 9 5.10 16.83 13.88
CA VAL A 9 6.18 17.08 12.92
C VAL A 9 5.83 16.42 11.59
N GLN A 10 5.69 17.23 10.54
CA GLN A 10 5.39 16.77 9.20
C GLN A 10 6.67 16.54 8.39
N TYR A 11 6.74 15.40 7.71
CA TYR A 11 7.75 15.06 6.72
C TYR A 11 7.35 15.61 5.34
N LYS A 12 7.36 16.94 5.20
CA LYS A 12 6.88 17.63 3.99
C LYS A 12 7.62 17.29 2.70
N ASN A 13 8.83 16.76 2.80
CA ASN A 13 9.65 16.41 1.63
C ASN A 13 9.64 14.91 1.30
N LEU A 14 8.99 14.09 2.14
CA LEU A 14 8.96 12.65 1.90
C LEU A 14 7.93 12.33 0.81
N LYS A 15 8.43 11.87 -0.34
CA LYS A 15 7.61 11.49 -1.50
C LYS A 15 7.41 9.99 -1.66
N VAL A 16 8.33 9.19 -1.12
CA VAL A 16 8.33 7.73 -1.25
C VAL A 16 8.43 7.12 0.13
N LEU A 17 7.55 6.18 0.44
CA LEU A 17 7.58 5.43 1.68
C LEU A 17 7.54 3.93 1.39
N ARG A 18 8.42 3.18 2.05
CA ARG A 18 8.39 1.71 2.06
C ARG A 18 7.90 1.21 3.41
N VAL A 19 6.96 0.27 3.39
CA VAL A 19 6.40 -0.37 4.59
C VAL A 19 6.15 -1.85 4.36
N GLU A 20 6.11 -2.61 5.45
CA GLU A 20 5.57 -3.96 5.41
C GLU A 20 4.04 -3.91 5.52
N ALA A 21 3.34 -4.84 4.89
CA ALA A 21 1.88 -4.86 4.88
C ALA A 21 1.27 -4.94 6.30
N GLU A 22 1.98 -5.52 7.27
CA GLU A 22 1.55 -5.56 8.66
C GLU A 22 1.44 -4.17 9.31
N PHE A 23 2.21 -3.18 8.84
CA PHE A 23 2.17 -1.81 9.35
C PHE A 23 1.11 -0.94 8.66
N LEU A 24 0.29 -1.50 7.76
CA LEU A 24 -0.75 -0.72 7.07
C LEU A 24 -1.80 -0.14 8.03
N HIS A 25 -2.02 -0.73 9.20
CA HIS A 25 -2.90 -0.14 10.20
C HIS A 25 -2.36 1.18 10.79
N ASN A 26 -1.04 1.41 10.71
CA ASN A 26 -0.39 2.67 11.12
C ASN A 26 -0.50 3.76 10.04
N MET A 27 -1.05 3.45 8.87
CA MET A 27 -1.26 4.38 7.76
C MET A 27 -2.18 5.56 8.12
N ARG A 28 -2.96 5.42 9.19
CA ARG A 28 -3.96 6.40 9.65
C ARG A 28 -3.41 7.81 9.84
N SER A 29 -2.15 7.92 10.26
CA SER A 29 -1.52 9.22 10.52
C SER A 29 -0.69 9.74 9.34
N LEU A 30 -0.52 8.96 8.27
CA LEU A 30 0.40 9.34 7.20
C LEU A 30 -0.11 10.48 6.34
N SER A 31 -1.42 10.61 6.11
CA SER A 31 -1.97 11.78 5.40
C SER A 31 -1.60 13.09 6.10
N VAL A 32 -1.57 13.07 7.44
CA VAL A 32 -1.21 14.22 8.28
C VAL A 32 0.31 14.39 8.39
N LEU A 33 1.04 13.29 8.58
CA LEU A 33 2.49 13.29 8.78
C LEU A 33 3.28 13.51 7.48
N MET A 34 2.74 13.08 6.34
CA MET A 34 3.45 13.00 5.05
C MET A 34 2.53 13.53 3.94
N PRO A 35 2.18 14.83 3.97
CA PRO A 35 1.19 15.40 3.03
C PRO A 35 1.63 15.39 1.56
N CYS A 36 2.92 15.17 1.30
CA CYS A 36 3.50 15.13 -0.04
C CYS A 36 3.89 13.71 -0.49
N LEU A 37 3.37 12.67 0.17
CA LEU A 37 3.60 11.29 -0.21
C LEU A 37 2.96 11.02 -1.58
N GLU A 38 3.76 10.58 -2.55
CA GLU A 38 3.31 10.27 -3.90
C GLU A 38 3.36 8.77 -4.19
N VAL A 39 4.33 8.05 -3.61
CA VAL A 39 4.57 6.63 -3.87
C VAL A 39 4.60 5.84 -2.56
N LEU A 40 3.80 4.77 -2.51
CA LEU A 40 3.84 3.80 -1.42
C LEU A 40 4.32 2.46 -1.93
N GLU A 41 5.36 1.93 -1.30
CA GLU A 41 5.90 0.62 -1.56
C GLU A 41 5.56 -0.32 -0.40
N ILE A 42 4.83 -1.40 -0.69
CA ILE A 42 4.36 -2.37 0.31
C ILE A 42 4.99 -3.73 0.04
N GLN A 43 5.60 -4.32 1.04
CA GLN A 43 5.98 -5.73 0.96
C GLN A 43 4.74 -6.62 1.02
N TYR A 44 4.54 -7.45 0.00
CA TYR A 44 3.42 -8.37 -0.12
C TYR A 44 3.37 -9.33 1.07
N SER A 45 2.17 -9.52 1.61
CA SER A 45 1.87 -10.53 2.62
C SER A 45 0.54 -11.20 2.25
N PRO A 46 0.45 -12.54 2.28
CA PRO A 46 -0.80 -13.25 1.98
C PRO A 46 -1.86 -13.08 3.08
N SER A 47 -1.48 -12.54 4.25
CA SER A 47 -2.41 -12.24 5.32
C SER A 47 -2.14 -10.83 5.86
N VAL A 48 -2.93 -9.87 5.42
CA VAL A 48 -3.03 -8.59 6.14
C VAL A 48 -4.03 -8.79 7.27
N LYS A 49 -3.63 -8.49 8.51
CA LYS A 49 -4.59 -8.47 9.61
C LYS A 49 -5.59 -7.35 9.33
N ASP A 50 -6.80 -7.74 8.95
CA ASP A 50 -7.89 -6.81 8.73
C ASP A 50 -8.30 -6.19 10.08
N ASN A 51 -8.05 -4.88 10.22
CA ASN A 51 -8.59 -4.09 11.29
C ASN A 51 -9.81 -3.32 10.76
N SER A 52 -10.84 -4.07 10.35
CA SER A 52 -12.11 -3.61 9.75
C SER A 52 -12.93 -2.63 10.60
N ARG A 53 -12.50 -2.34 11.83
CA ARG A 53 -13.29 -1.63 12.84
C ARG A 53 -13.32 -0.11 12.72
N ILE A 54 -12.63 0.53 11.77
CA ILE A 54 -12.49 1.99 11.82
C ILE A 54 -12.69 2.63 10.45
N SER A 55 -13.64 3.56 10.39
CA SER A 55 -13.78 4.57 9.33
C SER A 55 -12.51 5.43 9.33
N VAL A 56 -11.64 5.23 8.34
CA VAL A 56 -10.34 5.89 8.23
C VAL A 56 -10.33 6.74 6.97
N GLU A 57 -9.76 7.96 7.08
CA GLU A 57 -9.39 8.75 5.92
C GLU A 57 -8.30 8.00 5.15
N LYS A 58 -8.64 7.54 3.94
CA LYS A 58 -7.72 6.79 3.10
C LYS A 58 -6.56 7.68 2.65
N ILE A 59 -5.36 7.12 2.62
CA ILE A 59 -4.21 7.82 2.04
C ILE A 59 -4.43 7.99 0.54
N ARG A 60 -4.15 9.20 0.04
CA ARG A 60 -4.09 9.52 -1.38
C ARG A 60 -2.63 9.51 -1.82
N ILE A 61 -2.33 8.69 -2.82
CA ILE A 61 -1.01 8.51 -3.44
C ILE A 61 -1.21 8.30 -4.93
N ARG A 62 -0.18 8.58 -5.73
CA ARG A 62 -0.22 8.42 -7.19
C ARG A 62 0.20 7.02 -7.61
N GLU A 63 1.16 6.41 -6.93
CA GLU A 63 1.72 5.11 -7.32
C GLU A 63 1.77 4.14 -6.15
N LEU A 64 1.36 2.90 -6.42
CA LEU A 64 1.40 1.80 -5.48
C LEU A 64 2.30 0.68 -6.02
N LEU A 65 3.39 0.41 -5.31
CA LEU A 65 4.33 -0.66 -5.64
C LEU A 65 4.21 -1.78 -4.60
N ILE A 66 3.92 -3.00 -5.05
CA ILE A 66 3.77 -4.17 -4.19
C ILE A 66 4.93 -5.11 -4.46
N ARG A 67 5.78 -5.35 -3.47
CA ARG A 67 6.98 -6.17 -3.61
C ARG A 67 6.79 -7.59 -3.14
N CYS A 68 7.12 -8.51 -4.02
CA CYS A 68 6.93 -9.95 -3.82
C CYS A 68 8.23 -10.68 -3.42
N ASP A 69 9.37 -10.01 -3.50
CA ASP A 69 10.72 -10.60 -3.41
C ASP A 69 11.14 -11.05 -1.99
N GLY A 70 10.28 -10.91 -0.99
CA GLY A 70 10.49 -11.43 0.37
C GLY A 70 9.73 -12.71 0.71
N PHE A 71 8.74 -13.12 -0.09
CA PHE A 71 7.87 -14.27 0.21
C PHE A 71 8.49 -15.62 -0.21
N ASP A 72 9.44 -15.59 -1.14
CA ASP A 72 10.01 -16.77 -1.80
C ASP A 72 10.91 -17.66 -0.94
N ARG A 73 11.29 -17.22 0.28
CA ARG A 73 12.18 -18.04 1.13
C ARG A 73 11.50 -19.27 1.73
N VAL A 74 10.15 -19.30 1.80
CA VAL A 74 9.41 -20.42 2.39
C VAL A 74 8.43 -21.06 1.40
N HIS A 75 7.93 -20.33 0.40
CA HIS A 75 6.92 -20.82 -0.55
C HIS A 75 7.41 -20.65 -1.99
N ARG A 76 8.21 -21.62 -2.48
CA ARG A 76 8.74 -21.70 -3.86
C ARG A 76 7.67 -21.83 -4.97
N HIS A 77 6.41 -21.52 -4.68
CA HIS A 77 5.28 -21.74 -5.59
C HIS A 77 4.71 -20.39 -6.00
N LYS A 78 5.38 -19.80 -7.01
CA LYS A 78 4.82 -18.88 -8.00
C LYS A 78 3.74 -17.94 -7.45
N ILE A 79 4.14 -16.81 -6.87
CA ILE A 79 3.28 -15.63 -6.64
C ILE A 79 2.56 -15.21 -7.94
N ILE A 80 3.14 -15.54 -9.09
CA ILE A 80 2.60 -15.36 -10.45
C ILE A 80 1.33 -16.20 -10.70
N SER A 81 1.10 -17.30 -9.97
CA SER A 81 0.10 -18.31 -10.35
C SER A 81 -1.33 -18.05 -9.88
N LYS A 82 -1.63 -17.02 -9.07
CA LYS A 82 -3.02 -16.70 -8.72
C LYS A 82 -3.25 -15.19 -8.71
N LYS A 83 -3.56 -14.66 -9.90
CA LYS A 83 -4.20 -13.35 -10.09
C LYS A 83 -5.26 -13.04 -9.00
N ASN A 84 -6.01 -14.05 -8.57
CA ASN A 84 -7.02 -13.95 -7.51
C ASN A 84 -6.42 -13.55 -6.15
N GLU A 85 -5.22 -14.03 -5.79
CA GLU A 85 -4.55 -13.65 -4.54
C GLU A 85 -4.03 -12.21 -4.61
N MET A 86 -3.51 -11.78 -5.76
CA MET A 86 -3.10 -10.39 -6.00
C MET A 86 -4.31 -9.44 -5.91
N ILE A 87 -5.43 -9.83 -6.54
CA ILE A 87 -6.69 -9.08 -6.47
C ILE A 87 -7.24 -9.06 -5.05
N GLY A 88 -7.18 -10.18 -4.33
CA GLY A 88 -7.57 -10.26 -2.92
C GLY A 88 -6.80 -9.26 -2.06
N PHE A 89 -5.47 -9.28 -2.18
CA PHE A 89 -4.60 -8.32 -1.49
C PHE A 89 -4.89 -6.86 -1.88
N MET A 90 -5.06 -6.55 -3.17
CA MET A 90 -5.44 -5.20 -3.60
C MET A 90 -6.79 -4.75 -3.01
N ASN A 91 -7.74 -5.67 -2.86
CA ASN A 91 -9.01 -5.35 -2.22
C ASN A 91 -8.85 -5.05 -0.72
N GLU A 92 -7.93 -5.72 -0.02
CA GLU A 92 -7.57 -5.36 1.36
C GLU A 92 -6.92 -3.97 1.42
N LEU A 93 -6.06 -3.62 0.45
CA LEU A 93 -5.43 -2.30 0.41
C LEU A 93 -6.43 -1.15 0.19
N LYS A 94 -7.58 -1.41 -0.44
CA LYS A 94 -8.63 -0.39 -0.62
C LYS A 94 -9.21 0.13 0.70
N PHE A 95 -9.01 -0.56 1.81
CA PHE A 95 -9.39 -0.05 3.13
C PHE A 95 -8.47 1.09 3.60
N TYR A 96 -7.22 1.12 3.13
CA TYR A 96 -6.21 2.07 3.58
C TYR A 96 -5.88 3.14 2.51
N ILE A 97 -6.08 2.82 1.23
CA ILE A 97 -5.62 3.63 0.09
C ILE A 97 -6.80 4.02 -0.79
N ALA A 98 -6.84 5.28 -1.19
CA ALA A 98 -7.79 5.84 -2.14
C ALA A 98 -7.39 5.44 -3.56
N PHE A 99 -7.88 4.29 -4.04
CA PHE A 99 -7.54 3.75 -5.37
C PHE A 99 -7.96 4.67 -6.52
N GLU A 100 -8.95 5.54 -6.31
CA GLU A 100 -9.35 6.57 -7.25
C GLU A 100 -8.26 7.62 -7.53
N SER A 101 -7.29 7.77 -6.62
CA SER A 101 -6.14 8.67 -6.78
C SER A 101 -4.92 8.02 -7.43
N LEU A 102 -4.93 6.70 -7.62
CA LEU A 102 -3.82 5.96 -8.20
C LEU A 102 -3.80 6.12 -9.72
N GLU A 103 -2.60 6.38 -10.26
CA GLU A 103 -2.29 6.31 -11.67
C GLU A 103 -1.83 4.90 -12.06
N CYS A 104 -1.13 4.19 -11.17
CA CYS A 104 -0.71 2.81 -11.42
C CYS A 104 -0.59 1.95 -10.15
N ILE A 105 -0.73 0.64 -10.33
CA ILE A 105 -0.40 -0.38 -9.34
C ILE A 105 0.56 -1.36 -10.00
N ALA A 106 1.72 -1.60 -9.38
CA ALA A 106 2.70 -2.56 -9.88
C ALA A 106 2.99 -3.63 -8.83
N PHE A 107 2.83 -4.90 -9.20
CA PHE A 107 3.46 -5.99 -8.46
C PHE A 107 4.84 -6.20 -9.01
N THR A 108 5.86 -6.14 -8.17
CA THR A 108 7.26 -6.23 -8.54
C THR A 108 7.88 -7.47 -7.92
N TYR A 109 8.57 -8.25 -8.75
CA TYR A 109 9.24 -9.47 -8.35
C TYR A 109 10.59 -9.55 -9.04
N SER A 110 11.66 -9.45 -8.26
CA SER A 110 13.04 -9.49 -8.73
C SER A 110 13.31 -8.48 -9.87
N LYS A 111 13.28 -8.92 -11.14
CA LYS A 111 13.47 -8.06 -12.33
C LYS A 111 12.23 -7.91 -13.22
N THR A 112 11.08 -8.36 -12.73
CA THR A 112 9.82 -8.34 -13.47
C THR A 112 8.77 -7.53 -12.72
N SER A 113 7.87 -6.90 -13.45
CA SER A 113 6.71 -6.23 -12.89
C SER A 113 5.45 -6.61 -13.65
N ILE A 114 4.33 -6.65 -12.94
CA ILE A 114 2.98 -6.80 -13.49
C ILE A 114 2.23 -5.52 -13.12
N LEU A 115 1.75 -4.80 -14.13
CA LEU A 115 1.01 -3.56 -13.98
C LEU A 115 -0.48 -3.82 -14.02
N PHE A 116 -1.21 -3.20 -13.10
CA PHE A 116 -2.65 -3.25 -13.01
C PHE A 116 -3.26 -1.87 -13.21
N ASP A 117 -4.40 -1.85 -13.89
CA ASP A 117 -5.28 -0.69 -13.92
C ASP A 117 -5.96 -0.55 -12.54
N PRO A 118 -5.81 0.59 -11.84
CA PRO A 118 -6.34 0.75 -10.48
C PRO A 118 -7.87 0.77 -10.41
N LYS A 119 -8.56 1.08 -11.51
CA LYS A 119 -10.03 1.15 -11.57
C LYS A 119 -10.65 -0.22 -11.81
N THR A 120 -10.06 -1.00 -12.71
CA THR A 120 -10.60 -2.29 -13.19
C THR A 120 -9.89 -3.50 -12.59
N LEU A 121 -8.72 -3.30 -12.00
CA LEU A 121 -7.81 -4.36 -11.52
C LEU A 121 -7.46 -5.38 -12.62
N GLN A 122 -7.49 -4.96 -13.88
CA GLN A 122 -7.01 -5.76 -15.00
C GLN A 122 -5.51 -5.55 -15.22
N ILE A 123 -4.84 -6.60 -15.69
CA ILE A 123 -3.42 -6.53 -16.04
C ILE A 123 -3.30 -5.71 -17.33
N ILE A 124 -2.43 -4.69 -17.30
CA ILE A 124 -2.11 -3.87 -18.47
C ILE A 124 -0.80 -4.36 -19.12
N LYS A 125 0.17 -4.82 -18.32
CA LYS A 125 1.50 -5.24 -18.80
C LYS A 125 2.18 -6.17 -17.81
#